data_AF-A0A960S1N0-F1
#
_entry.id   AF-A0A960S1N0-F1
#
_cell.length_a   1.000
_cell.length_b   1.000
_cell.length_c   1.000
_cell.angle_alpha   90.00
_cell.angle_beta   90.00
_cell.angle_gamma   90.00
#
_symmetry.space_group_name_H-M   'P 1'
#
loop_
_entity.id
_entity.type
_entity.pdbx_description
1 polymer ?
#
loop_
_entity_poly.entity_id
_entity_poly.type
_entity_poly.pdbx_seq_one_letter_code
_entity_poly.pdbx_strand_id
1 'polypeptide(L)'
;MKHPFILKPGAWLGEGKITLSTVEEELPFYTRWNVSPGDKGRIESKQEIEISGVPDLMQNQFAFFDLSEKAFAIELENQSLGKVVGKGLINNCLIGWEFRLDHLGFEGFEFYEKSELPDTYLMHAEYATNDDFRTVIHGKIWLRQEEK
;
A
#
# COMPACT_ATOMS: atom_id res chain seq x y z
N MET A 1 1.69 21.34 3.49
CA MET A 1 2.43 20.27 4.19
C MET A 1 2.32 19.00 3.37
N LYS A 2 3.38 18.64 2.65
CA LYS A 2 3.39 17.49 1.72
C LYS A 2 3.48 16.18 2.49
N HIS A 3 2.80 15.14 2.01
CA HIS A 3 2.94 13.78 2.52
C HIS A 3 4.36 13.26 2.26
N PRO A 4 5.15 12.86 3.26
CA PRO A 4 6.44 12.20 3.02
C PRO A 4 6.29 10.78 2.50
N PHE A 5 5.24 10.05 2.88
CA PHE A 5 4.98 8.69 2.40
C PHE A 5 4.81 8.71 0.88
N ILE A 6 5.45 7.74 0.20
CA ILE A 6 5.66 7.59 -1.26
C ILE A 6 6.34 8.76 -2.00
N LEU A 7 6.39 9.97 -1.44
CA LEU A 7 6.96 11.15 -2.11
C LEU A 7 8.41 11.44 -1.72
N LYS A 8 8.89 10.83 -0.63
CA LYS A 8 10.29 10.90 -0.21
C LYS A 8 10.90 9.49 -0.19
N PRO A 9 12.13 9.34 -0.71
CA PRO A 9 12.85 8.08 -0.59
C PRO A 9 13.05 7.72 0.88
N GLY A 10 13.00 6.42 1.16
CA GLY A 10 13.15 5.90 2.51
C GLY A 10 12.44 4.58 2.72
N ALA A 11 12.75 3.94 3.85
CA ALA A 11 12.08 2.72 4.27
C ALA A 11 10.95 3.06 5.25
N TRP A 12 9.76 2.53 5.01
CA TRP A 12 8.64 2.62 5.94
C TRP A 12 8.33 1.23 6.47
N LEU A 13 8.15 1.13 7.78
CA LEU A 13 7.74 -0.10 8.44
C LEU A 13 6.27 0.00 8.79
N GLY A 14 5.57 -1.12 8.78
CA GLY A 14 4.19 -1.19 9.14
C GLY A 14 3.85 -2.47 9.86
N GLU A 15 2.81 -2.38 10.67
CA GLU A 15 2.21 -3.51 11.37
C GLU A 15 0.70 -3.32 11.46
N GLY A 16 -0.01 -4.42 11.59
CA GLY A 16 -1.45 -4.39 11.77
C GLY A 16 -2.06 -5.77 11.73
N LYS A 17 -3.30 -5.83 11.27
CA LYS A 17 -4.10 -7.04 11.16
C LYS A 17 -4.75 -7.16 9.80
N ILE A 18 -4.88 -8.41 9.35
CA ILE A 18 -5.58 -8.79 8.14
C ILE A 18 -6.74 -9.70 8.50
N THR A 19 -7.92 -9.38 7.99
CA THR A 19 -9.11 -10.22 8.06
C THR A 19 -9.38 -10.75 6.66
N LEU A 20 -9.47 -12.08 6.53
CA LEU A 20 -9.81 -12.76 5.29
C LEU A 20 -11.23 -13.30 5.40
N SER A 21 -12.08 -13.16 4.39
CA SER A 21 -13.46 -13.67 4.45
C SER A 21 -13.56 -15.18 4.69
N THR A 22 -12.48 -15.93 4.44
CA THR A 22 -12.40 -17.38 4.66
C THR A 22 -11.87 -17.79 6.03
N VAL A 23 -11.44 -16.85 6.87
CA VAL A 23 -10.85 -17.13 8.19
C VAL A 23 -11.56 -16.27 9.23
N GLU A 24 -12.04 -16.88 10.32
CA GLU A 24 -12.73 -16.14 11.39
C GLU A 24 -11.77 -15.28 12.23
N GLU A 25 -10.48 -15.59 12.20
CA GLU A 25 -9.44 -14.92 12.97
C GLU A 25 -8.75 -13.78 12.21
N GLU A 26 -8.38 -12.74 12.95
CA GLU A 26 -7.51 -11.67 12.46
C GLU A 26 -6.05 -12.12 12.52
N LEU A 27 -5.36 -12.10 11.39
CA LEU A 27 -3.96 -12.47 11.29
C LEU A 27 -3.06 -11.23 11.44
N PRO A 28 -2.10 -11.23 12.39
CA PRO A 28 -1.11 -10.16 12.45
C PRO A 28 -0.28 -10.12 11.18
N PHE A 29 -0.03 -8.92 10.65
CA PHE A 29 0.86 -8.72 9.51
C PHE A 29 1.91 -7.64 9.78
N TYR A 30 3.01 -7.75 9.06
CA TYR A 30 4.06 -6.75 9.00
C TYR A 30 4.29 -6.37 7.54
N THR A 31 4.55 -5.10 7.28
CA THR A 31 4.89 -4.62 5.95
C THR A 31 6.12 -3.74 5.97
N ARG A 32 6.91 -3.82 4.90
CA ARG A 32 8.03 -2.91 4.66
C ARG A 32 7.89 -2.31 3.27
N TRP A 33 7.80 -0.99 3.22
CA TRP A 33 7.93 -0.24 1.99
C TRP A 33 9.35 0.28 1.86
N ASN A 34 9.90 0.19 0.66
CA ASN A 34 11.14 0.85 0.27
C ASN A 34 10.83 1.77 -0.90
N VAL A 35 10.82 3.09 -0.64
CA VAL A 35 10.58 4.12 -1.65
C VAL A 35 11.94 4.54 -2.22
N SER A 36 12.11 4.37 -3.53
CA SER A 36 13.35 4.72 -4.22
C SER A 36 13.38 6.22 -4.59
N PRO A 37 14.57 6.79 -4.82
CA PRO A 37 14.69 8.08 -5.51
C PRO A 37 13.92 8.04 -6.82
N GLY A 38 12.94 8.94 -6.98
CA GLY A 38 12.19 9.02 -8.23
C GLY A 38 13.10 9.43 -9.39
N ASP A 39 12.86 8.85 -10.57
CA ASP A 39 13.51 9.22 -11.83
C ASP A 39 12.46 9.71 -12.83
N LYS A 40 12.74 10.83 -13.51
CA LYS A 40 11.86 11.43 -14.56
C LYS A 40 10.37 11.57 -14.17
N GLY A 41 10.08 11.84 -12.90
CA GLY A 41 8.69 12.00 -12.42
C GLY A 41 7.96 10.67 -12.14
N ARG A 42 8.69 9.55 -12.14
CA ARG A 42 8.21 8.23 -11.73
C ARG A 42 8.92 7.81 -10.44
N ILE A 43 8.15 7.40 -9.44
CA ILE A 43 8.67 6.94 -8.15
C ILE A 43 8.43 5.45 -8.04
N GLU A 44 9.50 4.68 -7.95
CA GLU A 44 9.42 3.23 -7.78
C GLU A 44 9.52 2.85 -6.30
N SER A 45 8.65 1.94 -5.88
CA SER A 45 8.60 1.46 -4.52
C SER A 45 8.44 -0.05 -4.49
N LYS A 46 9.04 -0.69 -3.50
CA LYS A 46 8.84 -2.12 -3.22
C LYS A 46 8.14 -2.27 -1.89
N GLN A 47 7.06 -3.05 -1.85
CA GLN A 47 6.39 -3.43 -0.63
C GLN A 47 6.58 -4.92 -0.41
N GLU A 48 6.98 -5.27 0.80
CA GLU A 48 7.01 -6.64 1.29
C GLU A 48 5.96 -6.78 2.39
N ILE A 49 5.24 -7.89 2.39
CA ILE A 49 4.18 -8.19 3.36
C ILE A 49 4.42 -9.60 3.90
N GLU A 50 4.50 -9.70 5.22
CA GLU A 50 4.59 -10.94 5.96
C GLU A 50 3.32 -11.09 6.80
N ILE A 51 2.63 -12.22 6.66
CA ILE A 51 1.39 -12.51 7.37
C ILE A 51 1.64 -13.69 8.29
N SER A 52 1.28 -13.53 9.57
CA SER A 52 1.47 -14.58 10.56
C SER A 52 0.69 -15.84 10.17
N GLY A 53 1.38 -16.98 10.11
CA GLY A 53 0.79 -18.25 9.70
C GLY A 53 0.82 -18.52 8.19
N VAL A 54 1.23 -17.56 7.37
CA VAL A 54 1.47 -17.75 5.93
C VAL A 54 2.99 -17.78 5.70
N PRO A 55 3.55 -18.87 5.15
CA PRO A 55 5.00 -19.01 4.99
C PRO A 55 5.58 -18.12 3.88
N ASP A 56 4.75 -17.66 2.96
CA ASP A 56 5.17 -16.89 1.79
C ASP A 56 5.28 -15.40 2.08
N LEU A 57 6.44 -14.82 1.75
CA LEU A 57 6.63 -13.37 1.74
C LEU A 57 6.03 -12.79 0.45
N MET A 58 4.97 -12.00 0.57
CA MET A 58 4.37 -11.34 -0.57
C MET A 58 5.18 -10.11 -0.95
N GLN A 59 5.45 -9.94 -2.25
CA GLN A 59 6.21 -8.81 -2.77
C GLN A 59 5.46 -8.09 -3.88
N ASN A 60 5.22 -6.80 -3.66
CA ASN A 60 4.57 -5.92 -4.63
C ASN A 60 5.59 -4.89 -5.12
N GLN A 61 5.61 -4.64 -6.43
CA GLN A 61 6.34 -3.54 -7.03
C GLN A 61 5.34 -2.46 -7.42
N PHE A 62 5.54 -1.26 -6.92
CA PHE A 62 4.70 -0.11 -7.21
C PHE A 62 5.48 0.92 -8.00
N ALA A 63 4.77 1.59 -8.92
CA ALA A 63 5.27 2.80 -9.55
C ALA A 63 4.21 3.90 -9.54
N PHE A 64 4.60 5.06 -9.01
CA PHE A 64 3.76 6.25 -8.93
C PHE A 64 4.22 7.27 -9.98
N PHE A 65 3.31 7.80 -10.79
CA PHE A 65 3.64 8.72 -11.88
C PHE A 65 2.48 9.70 -12.12
N ASP A 66 2.68 10.66 -13.01
CA ASP A 66 1.72 11.74 -13.29
C ASP A 66 1.24 12.47 -12.02
N LEU A 67 2.19 12.73 -11.10
CA LEU A 67 1.89 13.33 -9.80
C LEU A 67 1.42 14.78 -9.95
N SER A 68 0.22 15.04 -9.45
CA SER A 68 -0.35 16.38 -9.28
C SER A 68 -0.59 16.69 -7.80
N GLU A 69 -1.11 17.88 -7.51
CA GLU A 69 -1.45 18.26 -6.13
C GLU A 69 -2.61 17.47 -5.52
N LYS A 70 -3.41 16.77 -6.36
CA LYS A 70 -4.65 16.11 -5.93
C LYS A 70 -4.73 14.63 -6.28
N ALA A 71 -3.98 14.20 -7.29
CA ALA A 71 -4.07 12.86 -7.86
C ALA A 71 -2.72 12.41 -8.45
N PHE A 72 -2.59 11.11 -8.64
CA PHE A 72 -1.47 10.47 -9.32
C PHE A 72 -1.97 9.18 -10.00
N ALA A 73 -1.19 8.67 -10.94
CA ALA A 73 -1.38 7.33 -11.48
C ALA A 73 -0.47 6.35 -10.71
N ILE A 74 -0.95 5.12 -10.57
CA ILE A 74 -0.22 4.05 -9.88
C ILE A 74 -0.22 2.79 -10.73
N GLU A 75 0.91 2.10 -10.74
CA GLU A 75 1.06 0.74 -11.27
C GLU A 75 1.44 -0.19 -10.13
N LEU A 76 0.83 -1.37 -10.07
CA LEU A 76 1.14 -2.47 -9.18
C LEU A 76 1.56 -3.68 -10.02
N GLU A 77 2.67 -4.31 -9.68
CA GLU A 77 3.10 -5.58 -10.24
C GLU A 77 3.40 -6.59 -9.13
N ASN A 78 2.76 -7.76 -9.22
CA ASN A 78 3.00 -8.91 -8.34
C ASN A 78 2.87 -10.21 -9.15
N GLN A 79 3.52 -11.28 -8.71
CA GLN A 79 3.47 -12.60 -9.34
C GLN A 79 2.05 -13.15 -9.53
N SER A 80 1.14 -12.88 -8.58
CA SER A 80 -0.24 -13.39 -8.61
C SER A 80 -1.18 -12.58 -9.51
N LEU A 81 -1.00 -11.25 -9.59
CA LEU A 81 -1.90 -10.34 -10.31
C LEU A 81 -1.35 -9.90 -11.68
N GLY A 82 -0.06 -10.12 -11.94
CA GLY A 82 0.63 -9.48 -13.05
C GLY A 82 0.72 -7.96 -12.83
N LYS A 83 0.64 -7.19 -13.92
CA LYS A 83 0.72 -5.73 -13.89
C LYS A 83 -0.66 -5.08 -13.98
N VAL A 84 -0.95 -4.19 -13.05
CA VAL A 84 -2.24 -3.54 -12.82
C VAL A 84 -2.04 -2.02 -12.78
N VAL A 85 -2.94 -1.27 -13.39
CA VAL A 85 -2.95 0.21 -13.34
C VAL A 85 -4.13 0.67 -12.49
N GLY A 86 -3.87 1.59 -11.57
CA GLY A 86 -4.85 2.18 -10.68
C GLY A 86 -4.81 3.71 -10.71
N LYS A 87 -5.65 4.31 -9.87
CA LYS A 87 -5.73 5.76 -9.68
C LYS A 87 -5.47 6.10 -8.22
N GLY A 88 -4.66 7.12 -8.01
CA GLY A 88 -4.30 7.63 -6.71
C GLY A 88 -4.87 9.01 -6.44
N LEU A 89 -5.12 9.29 -5.17
CA LEU A 89 -5.53 10.59 -4.67
C LEU A 89 -4.65 11.02 -3.51
N ILE A 90 -4.38 12.32 -3.45
CA ILE A 90 -3.57 12.92 -2.40
C ILE A 90 -4.21 14.23 -1.97
N ASN A 91 -4.37 14.42 -0.66
CA ASN A 91 -4.85 15.68 -0.09
C ASN A 91 -4.02 16.05 1.14
N ASN A 92 -4.49 16.91 2.05
CA ASN A 92 -3.68 17.29 3.21
C ASN A 92 -3.65 16.23 4.33
N CYS A 93 -4.66 15.36 4.42
CA CYS A 93 -4.87 14.42 5.51
C CYS A 93 -4.64 12.97 5.10
N LEU A 94 -4.90 12.65 3.83
CA LEU A 94 -4.92 11.30 3.31
C LEU A 94 -4.14 11.19 1.99
N ILE A 95 -3.55 10.03 1.78
CA ILE A 95 -3.07 9.56 0.49
C ILE A 95 -3.63 8.15 0.28
N GLY A 96 -4.10 7.83 -0.92
CA GLY A 96 -4.64 6.50 -1.20
C GLY A 96 -4.79 6.23 -2.68
N TRP A 97 -5.10 5.00 -3.02
CA TRP A 97 -5.29 4.54 -4.38
C TRP A 97 -6.31 3.43 -4.47
N GLU A 98 -6.85 3.24 -5.67
CA GLU A 98 -7.73 2.14 -6.02
C GLU A 98 -7.27 1.42 -7.29
N PHE A 99 -7.58 0.13 -7.35
CA PHE A 99 -7.41 -0.73 -8.52
C PHE A 99 -8.76 -1.31 -8.91
N ARG A 100 -9.03 -1.36 -10.22
CA ARG A 100 -10.21 -2.00 -10.79
C ARG A 100 -9.81 -2.76 -12.05
N LEU A 101 -9.97 -4.07 -12.02
CA LEU A 101 -9.67 -4.99 -13.11
C LEU A 101 -10.93 -5.80 -13.42
N ASP A 102 -11.84 -5.19 -14.20
CA ASP A 102 -13.15 -5.79 -14.51
C ASP A 102 -13.03 -7.21 -15.10
N HIS A 103 -11.99 -7.46 -15.90
CA HIS A 103 -11.76 -8.76 -16.55
C HIS A 103 -11.27 -9.87 -15.61
N LEU A 104 -10.66 -9.50 -14.47
CA LEU A 104 -10.27 -10.43 -13.40
C LEU A 104 -11.24 -10.39 -12.21
N GLY A 105 -12.19 -9.45 -12.24
CA GLY A 105 -13.06 -9.13 -11.11
C GLY A 105 -12.30 -8.79 -9.84
N PHE A 106 -11.11 -8.20 -10.00
CA PHE A 106 -10.32 -7.72 -8.88
C PHE A 106 -10.57 -6.24 -8.70
N GLU A 107 -10.99 -5.87 -7.51
CA GLU A 107 -11.12 -4.48 -7.10
C GLU A 107 -10.56 -4.29 -5.70
N GLY A 108 -10.05 -3.10 -5.43
CA GLY A 108 -9.63 -2.79 -4.08
C GLY A 108 -9.08 -1.39 -3.97
N PHE A 109 -8.95 -0.95 -2.74
CA PHE A 109 -8.39 0.33 -2.41
C PHE A 109 -7.49 0.22 -1.19
N GLU A 110 -6.62 1.20 -1.06
CA GLU A 110 -5.72 1.34 0.06
C GLU A 110 -5.53 2.82 0.34
N PHE A 111 -5.64 3.22 1.59
CA PHE A 111 -5.39 4.58 2.01
C PHE A 111 -4.62 4.68 3.31
N TYR A 112 -4.02 5.84 3.47
CA TYR A 112 -3.12 6.20 4.54
C TYR A 112 -3.50 7.58 5.04
N GLU A 113 -4.04 7.62 6.25
CA GLU A 113 -4.39 8.85 6.95
C GLU A 113 -3.25 9.27 7.86
N LYS A 114 -2.91 10.56 7.89
CA LYS A 114 -1.92 11.07 8.82
C LYS A 114 -2.37 10.81 10.26
N SER A 115 -1.47 10.26 11.05
CA SER A 115 -1.62 10.15 12.49
C SER A 115 -1.30 11.49 13.19
N GLU A 116 -1.59 11.56 14.49
CA GLU A 116 -1.13 12.64 15.37
C GLU A 116 0.40 12.60 15.57
N LEU A 117 1.02 11.43 15.35
CA LEU A 117 2.47 11.24 15.44
C LEU A 117 3.19 11.68 14.15
N PRO A 118 4.39 12.27 14.25
CA PRO A 118 5.20 12.61 13.08
C PRO A 118 5.51 11.39 12.21
N ASP A 119 5.52 11.58 10.89
CA ASP A 119 5.89 10.57 9.89
C ASP A 119 5.24 9.19 10.12
N THR A 120 3.99 9.22 10.60
CA THR A 120 3.20 8.02 10.91
C THR A 120 1.83 8.14 10.24
N TYR A 121 1.36 7.03 9.71
CA TYR A 121 0.06 6.94 9.04
C TYR A 121 -0.75 5.77 9.55
N LEU A 122 -2.06 5.94 9.63
CA LEU A 122 -3.04 4.87 9.80
C LEU A 122 -3.38 4.33 8.41
N MET A 123 -3.23 3.02 8.25
CA MET A 123 -3.46 2.30 6.99
C MET A 123 -4.80 1.57 7.05
N HIS A 124 -5.54 1.65 5.96
CA HIS A 124 -6.68 0.78 5.72
C HIS A 124 -6.70 0.36 4.25
N ALA A 125 -6.95 -0.93 4.01
CA ALA A 125 -7.09 -1.45 2.66
C ALA A 125 -8.22 -2.48 2.61
N GLU A 126 -8.94 -2.52 1.49
CA GLU A 126 -9.90 -3.55 1.19
C GLU A 126 -9.68 -4.05 -0.23
N TYR A 127 -9.64 -5.36 -0.39
CA TYR A 127 -9.50 -6.03 -1.69
C TYR A 127 -10.57 -7.10 -1.83
N ALA A 128 -11.17 -7.18 -3.01
CA ALA A 128 -12.19 -8.15 -3.36
C ALA A 128 -11.85 -8.81 -4.71
N THR A 129 -12.26 -10.08 -4.84
CA THR A 129 -12.18 -10.85 -6.08
C THR A 129 -13.56 -11.43 -6.41
N ASN A 130 -13.78 -11.85 -7.66
CA ASN A 130 -15.03 -12.48 -8.12
C ASN A 130 -15.45 -13.72 -7.32
N ASP A 131 -14.50 -14.42 -6.70
CA ASP A 131 -14.76 -15.63 -5.91
C ASP A 131 -15.21 -15.31 -4.46
N ASP A 132 -15.71 -14.09 -4.21
CA ASP A 132 -16.14 -13.56 -2.91
C ASP A 132 -15.04 -13.56 -1.82
N PHE A 133 -13.78 -13.73 -2.20
CA PHE A 133 -12.65 -13.52 -1.29
C PHE A 133 -12.49 -12.03 -1.04
N ARG A 134 -12.67 -11.63 0.23
CA ARG A 134 -12.47 -10.27 0.71
C ARG A 134 -11.32 -10.26 1.69
N THR A 135 -10.42 -9.30 1.51
CA THR A 135 -9.32 -9.03 2.41
C THR A 135 -9.51 -7.63 2.96
N VAL A 136 -9.57 -7.49 4.28
CA VAL A 136 -9.60 -6.20 4.97
C VAL A 136 -8.32 -6.08 5.78
N ILE A 137 -7.64 -4.95 5.65
CA ILE A 137 -6.37 -4.67 6.32
C ILE A 137 -6.56 -3.41 7.15
N HIS A 138 -6.14 -3.46 8.40
CA HIS A 138 -6.01 -2.29 9.26
C HIS A 138 -4.62 -2.29 9.89
N GLY A 139 -3.94 -1.15 9.84
CA GLY A 139 -2.62 -1.06 10.42
C GLY A 139 -2.14 0.36 10.59
N LYS A 140 -0.84 0.47 10.83
CA LYS A 140 -0.13 1.74 10.83
C LYS A 140 1.20 1.55 10.14
N ILE A 141 1.71 2.61 9.54
CA ILE A 141 3.07 2.67 9.01
C ILE A 141 3.82 3.86 9.60
N TRP A 142 5.14 3.75 9.69
CA TRP A 142 6.01 4.84 10.13
C TRP A 142 7.32 4.82 9.36
N LEU A 143 7.92 5.98 9.19
CA LEU A 143 9.24 6.09 8.58
C LEU A 143 10.27 5.41 9.50
N ARG A 144 11.07 4.51 8.94
CA ARG A 144 12.20 3.91 9.66
C ARG A 144 13.24 5.01 9.90
N GLN A 145 13.51 5.30 11.16
CA GLN A 145 14.63 6.17 11.51
C GLN A 145 15.92 5.42 11.24
N GLU A 146 16.83 6.00 10.46
CA GLU A 146 18.20 5.49 10.36
C GLU A 146 18.88 5.73 11.71
N GLU A 147 19.31 4.65 12.36
CA GLU A 147 20.24 4.76 13.48
C GLU A 147 21.55 5.34 12.93
N LYS A 148 21.95 6.51 13.44
CA LYS A 148 23.22 7.16 13.11
C LYS A 148 24.40 6.46 13.77
#